data_AF-A0A959JZX2-F1
#
_entry.id   AF-A0A959JZX2-F1
#
_cell.length_a   1.000
_cell.length_b   1.000
_cell.length_c   1.000
_cell.angle_alpha   90.00
_cell.angle_beta   90.00
_cell.angle_gamma   90.00
#
_symmetry.space_group_name_H-M   'P 1'
#
loop_
_entity.id
_entity.type
_entity.pdbx_description
1 polymer ?
#
loop_
_entity_poly.entity_id
_entity_poly.type
_entity_poly.pdbx_seq_one_letter_code
_entity_poly.pdbx_strand_id
1 'polypeptide(L)'
;MRPLNFLWLCFLPLLTGAQTFSTAVTDSVEILIDTWGIPHIYAKHEDDLFFAQGFNAARDRLFQFEIWRRQATGTVAEILGSRELKRDIGTRLFKFRGNLDEELNHYHPKGKMIISSFVDGVNA
;
A
#
# COMPACT_ATOMS: atom_id res chain seq x y z
N MET A 1 33.59 -42.35 -13.36
CA MET A 1 33.37 -42.04 -11.93
C MET A 1 34.26 -40.86 -11.55
N ARG A 2 33.67 -39.68 -11.32
CA ARG A 2 34.30 -38.46 -10.79
C ARG A 2 33.37 -37.96 -9.68
N PRO A 3 33.85 -37.59 -8.48
CA PRO A 3 32.96 -37.24 -7.38
C PRO A 3 32.31 -35.86 -7.61
N LEU A 4 31.00 -35.85 -7.35
CA LEU A 4 30.09 -34.72 -7.37
C LEU A 4 30.36 -33.86 -6.13
N ASN A 5 30.79 -32.60 -6.30
CA ASN A 5 30.95 -31.68 -5.18
C ASN A 5 29.59 -31.06 -4.82
N PHE A 6 29.12 -31.43 -3.63
CA PHE A 6 27.87 -31.02 -2.99
C PHE A 6 28.00 -29.59 -2.43
N LEU A 7 26.97 -28.78 -2.69
CA LEU A 7 26.40 -27.75 -1.80
C LEU A 7 27.28 -27.17 -0.68
N TRP A 8 27.66 -25.89 -0.79
CA TRP A 8 27.37 -24.87 0.25
C TRP A 8 27.84 -23.49 -0.19
N LEU A 9 26.92 -22.62 -0.60
CA LEU A 9 27.03 -21.17 -0.49
C LEU A 9 25.61 -20.58 -0.36
N CYS A 10 24.87 -21.10 0.61
CA CYS A 10 23.80 -20.36 1.27
C CYS A 10 24.42 -19.74 2.52
N PHE A 11 24.91 -18.50 2.45
CA PHE A 11 25.24 -17.76 3.67
C PHE A 11 24.92 -16.26 3.52
N LEU A 12 23.82 -15.93 4.19
CA LEU A 12 23.33 -14.65 4.70
C LEU A 12 22.62 -13.62 3.79
N PRO A 13 21.46 -13.10 4.26
CA PRO A 13 20.69 -12.06 3.61
C PRO A 13 21.26 -10.69 3.98
N LEU A 14 21.54 -9.85 2.99
CA LEU A 14 21.61 -8.41 3.18
C LEU A 14 20.21 -7.82 2.94
N LEU A 15 19.30 -8.06 3.88
CA LEU A 15 18.05 -7.29 4.00
C LEU A 15 18.35 -6.03 4.83
N THR A 16 19.14 -5.14 4.25
CA THR A 16 19.22 -3.72 4.64
C THR A 16 19.39 -2.92 3.35
N GLY A 17 18.44 -3.11 2.43
CA GLY A 17 18.26 -2.18 1.33
C GLY A 17 17.45 -1.01 1.86
N ALA A 18 18.12 0.11 2.19
CA ALA A 18 17.43 1.39 2.20
C ALA A 18 16.89 1.60 0.78
N GLN A 19 15.59 1.39 0.58
CA GLN A 19 14.94 1.66 -0.69
C GLN A 19 14.72 3.17 -0.79
N THR A 20 15.49 3.82 -1.65
CA THR A 20 15.31 5.25 -1.95
C THR A 20 14.44 5.38 -3.20
N PHE A 21 13.23 5.93 -3.04
CA PHE A 21 12.33 6.26 -4.16
C PHE A 21 12.69 7.65 -4.67
N SER A 22 13.28 7.76 -5.86
CA SER A 22 13.81 9.05 -6.34
C SER A 22 12.90 9.83 -7.30
N THR A 23 11.72 9.31 -7.67
CA THR A 23 10.86 9.95 -8.68
C THR A 23 9.45 10.30 -8.22
N ALA A 24 9.04 9.88 -7.03
CA ALA A 24 7.69 10.10 -6.50
C ALA A 24 7.64 10.93 -5.20
N VAL A 25 8.81 11.24 -4.64
CA VAL A 25 8.97 11.87 -3.34
C VAL A 25 9.83 13.12 -3.53
N THR A 26 9.45 14.23 -2.87
CA THR A 26 10.12 15.53 -3.02
C THR A 26 11.49 15.53 -2.34
N ASP A 27 11.57 14.94 -1.15
CA ASP A 27 12.78 14.81 -0.35
C ASP A 27 13.08 13.33 0.00
N SER A 28 14.25 13.06 0.57
CA SER A 28 14.58 11.70 1.03
C SER A 28 13.65 11.25 2.17
N VAL A 29 13.11 10.03 2.07
CA VAL A 29 12.34 9.36 3.13
C VAL A 29 13.08 8.13 3.62
N GLU A 30 13.06 7.92 4.94
CA GLU A 30 13.67 6.76 5.60
C GLU A 30 12.59 5.90 6.26
N ILE A 31 12.65 4.58 6.03
CA ILE A 31 11.76 3.60 6.66
C ILE A 31 12.63 2.61 7.44
N LEU A 32 12.53 2.65 8.77
CA LEU A 32 13.22 1.73 9.68
C LEU A 32 12.24 0.69 10.19
N ILE A 33 12.52 -0.59 9.97
CA ILE A 33 11.68 -1.68 10.46
C ILE A 33 12.30 -2.22 11.75
N ASP A 34 11.53 -2.21 12.84
CA ASP A 34 11.97 -2.75 14.11
C ASP A 34 12.01 -4.29 14.13
N THR A 35 12.42 -4.87 15.26
CA THR A 35 12.49 -6.32 15.43
C THR A 35 11.13 -7.02 15.36
N TRP A 36 10.02 -6.29 15.51
CA TRP A 36 8.65 -6.78 15.48
C TRP A 36 7.97 -6.56 14.13
N GLY A 37 8.67 -6.00 13.14
CA GLY A 37 8.13 -5.69 11.84
C GLY A 37 7.33 -4.38 11.79
N ILE A 38 7.48 -3.51 12.79
CA ILE A 38 6.80 -2.20 12.84
C ILE A 38 7.64 -1.17 12.07
N PRO A 39 7.07 -0.52 11.04
CA PRO A 39 7.76 0.52 10.28
C PRO A 39 7.74 1.86 11.04
N HIS A 40 8.91 2.45 11.23
CA HIS A 40 9.11 3.82 11.67
C HIS A 40 9.52 4.66 10.44
N ILE A 41 8.68 5.62 10.06
CA ILE A 41 8.84 6.40 8.82
C ILE A 41 9.23 7.83 9.18
N TYR A 42 10.32 8.32 8.57
CA TYR A 42 10.85 9.67 8.77
C TYR A 42 10.90 10.40 7.43
N ALA A 43 10.27 11.58 7.38
CA ALA A 43 10.20 12.43 6.20
C ALA A 43 10.28 13.91 6.60
N LYS A 44 10.72 14.77 5.67
CA LYS A 44 10.73 16.23 5.88
C LYS A 44 9.40 16.89 5.54
N HIS A 45 8.62 16.29 4.65
CA HIS A 45 7.32 16.79 4.20
C HIS A 45 6.21 15.77 4.49
N GLU A 46 4.99 16.27 4.70
CA GLU A 46 3.84 15.44 5.06
C GLU A 46 3.36 14.56 3.91
N ASP A 47 3.33 15.09 2.69
CA ASP A 47 3.02 14.35 1.46
C ASP A 47 3.98 13.17 1.24
N ASP A 48 5.28 13.41 1.40
CA ASP A 48 6.32 12.38 1.33
C ASP A 48 6.14 11.31 2.42
N LEU A 49 5.74 11.72 3.64
CA LEU A 49 5.45 10.81 4.76
C LEU A 49 4.28 9.88 4.43
N PHE A 50 3.16 10.43 3.96
CA PHE A 50 1.96 9.66 3.64
C PHE A 50 2.17 8.77 2.42
N PHE A 51 2.94 9.22 1.43
CA PHE A 51 3.39 8.40 0.32
C PHE A 51 4.15 7.16 0.81
N ALA A 52 5.18 7.35 1.63
CA ALA A 52 5.95 6.23 2.16
C ALA A 52 5.12 5.30 3.06
N GLN A 53 4.15 5.85 3.80
CA GLN A 53 3.21 5.07 4.58
C GLN A 53 2.34 4.17 3.69
N GLY A 54 1.80 4.71 2.59
CA GLY A 54 1.03 3.97 1.59
C GLY A 54 1.85 2.84 0.96
N PHE A 55 3.07 3.17 0.53
CA PHE A 55 4.01 2.20 -0.04
C PHE A 55 4.32 1.05 0.92
N ASN A 56 4.69 1.36 2.17
CA ASN A 56 5.00 0.33 3.14
C ASN A 56 3.76 -0.54 3.46
N ALA A 57 2.57 0.07 3.56
CA ALA A 57 1.34 -0.68 3.81
C ALA A 57 1.00 -1.63 2.65
N ALA A 58 1.16 -1.18 1.40
CA ALA A 58 0.96 -1.99 0.22
C ALA A 58 1.95 -3.15 0.16
N ARG A 59 3.25 -2.90 0.41
CA ARG A 59 4.29 -3.94 0.43
C ARG A 59 3.92 -5.14 1.28
N ASP A 60 3.35 -4.90 2.47
CA ASP A 60 3.09 -5.96 3.44
C ASP A 60 1.65 -6.52 3.35
N ARG A 61 0.68 -5.75 2.82
CA ARG A 61 -0.76 -6.08 2.88
C ARG A 61 -1.50 -5.95 1.55
N LEU A 62 -0.80 -5.99 0.41
CA LEU A 62 -1.39 -5.77 -0.92
C LEU A 62 -2.65 -6.61 -1.18
N PHE A 63 -2.62 -7.90 -0.81
CA PHE A 63 -3.77 -8.79 -0.98
C PHE A 63 -5.02 -8.30 -0.22
N GLN A 64 -4.84 -7.80 1.00
CA GLN A 64 -5.95 -7.28 1.79
C GLN A 64 -6.49 -5.99 1.16
N PHE A 65 -5.61 -5.12 0.67
CA PHE A 65 -5.98 -3.89 -0.02
C PHE A 65 -6.79 -4.17 -1.28
N GLU A 66 -6.39 -5.15 -2.08
CA GLU A 66 -7.14 -5.53 -3.29
C GLU A 66 -8.53 -6.08 -2.96
N ILE A 67 -8.67 -6.90 -1.90
CA ILE A 67 -9.99 -7.37 -1.46
C ILE A 67 -10.86 -6.19 -0.98
N TRP A 68 -10.32 -5.29 -0.15
CA TRP A 68 -11.06 -4.13 0.33
C TRP A 68 -11.46 -3.19 -0.81
N ARG A 69 -10.55 -2.95 -1.78
CA ARG A 69 -10.84 -2.18 -2.99
C ARG A 69 -12.01 -2.79 -3.77
N ARG A 70 -12.03 -4.12 -3.96
CA ARG A 70 -13.14 -4.82 -4.63
C ARG A 70 -14.45 -4.76 -3.84
N GLN A 71 -14.40 -4.89 -2.52
CA GLN A 71 -15.56 -4.76 -1.65
C GLN A 71 -16.16 -3.34 -1.69
N ALA A 72 -15.32 -2.31 -1.74
CA ALA A 72 -15.74 -0.91 -1.82
C ALA A 72 -16.21 -0.50 -3.24
N THR A 73 -15.63 -1.10 -4.28
CA THR A 73 -16.02 -0.82 -5.68
C THR A 73 -17.18 -1.69 -6.17
N GLY A 74 -17.51 -2.76 -5.46
CA GLY A 74 -18.55 -3.71 -5.81
C GLY A 74 -18.14 -4.59 -6.98
N THR A 75 -16.96 -5.20 -6.89
CA THR A 75 -16.39 -6.14 -7.88
C THR A 75 -15.80 -7.39 -7.22
N VAL A 76 -16.25 -7.73 -6.01
CA VAL A 76 -15.72 -8.91 -5.29
C VAL A 76 -16.27 -10.22 -5.87
N ALA A 77 -17.43 -10.19 -6.53
CA ALA A 77 -18.00 -11.37 -7.21
C ALA A 77 -17.12 -11.86 -8.37
N GLU A 78 -16.25 -11.02 -8.93
CA GLU A 78 -15.28 -11.41 -9.95
C GLU A 78 -14.27 -12.46 -9.45
N ILE A 79 -13.96 -12.43 -8.15
CA ILE A 79 -12.97 -13.34 -7.54
C ILE A 79 -13.60 -14.40 -6.63
N LEU A 80 -14.75 -14.11 -6.00
CA LEU A 80 -15.42 -15.01 -5.06
C LEU A 80 -16.70 -15.66 -5.63
N GLY A 81 -17.06 -15.34 -6.87
CA GLY A 81 -18.19 -15.91 -7.59
C GLY A 81 -19.55 -15.30 -7.25
N SER A 82 -20.60 -15.91 -7.80
CA SER A 82 -21.98 -15.40 -7.80
C SER A 82 -22.58 -15.16 -6.41
N ARG A 83 -22.06 -15.79 -5.36
CA ARG A 83 -22.52 -15.59 -3.98
C ARG A 83 -22.37 -14.14 -3.50
N GLU A 84 -21.40 -13.40 -4.03
CA GLU A 84 -21.16 -12.00 -3.65
C GLU A 84 -21.95 -11.00 -4.52
N LEU A 85 -22.70 -11.45 -5.52
CA LEU A 85 -23.35 -10.55 -6.49
C LEU A 85 -24.31 -9.56 -5.81
N LYS A 86 -25.09 -10.02 -4.82
CA LYS A 86 -25.99 -9.15 -4.06
C LYS A 86 -25.24 -8.06 -3.29
N ARG A 87 -24.06 -8.39 -2.76
CA ARG A 87 -23.19 -7.44 -2.07
C ARG A 87 -22.67 -6.38 -3.05
N ASP A 88 -22.16 -6.81 -4.21
CA ASP A 88 -21.66 -5.91 -5.23
C ASP A 88 -22.74 -4.92 -5.71
N ILE A 89 -23.97 -5.40 -5.91
CA ILE A 89 -25.13 -4.55 -6.24
C ILE A 89 -25.37 -3.53 -5.11
N GLY A 90 -25.44 -3.99 -3.85
CA GLY A 90 -25.64 -3.13 -2.69
C GLY A 90 -24.57 -2.05 -2.56
N THR A 91 -23.29 -2.43 -2.64
CA THR A 91 -22.16 -1.48 -2.60
C THR A 91 -22.30 -0.40 -3.67
N ARG A 92 -22.67 -0.75 -4.91
CA ARG A 92 -22.80 0.22 -6.01
C ARG A 92 -23.94 1.23 -5.78
N LEU A 93 -24.98 0.85 -5.04
CA LEU A 93 -26.05 1.79 -4.65
C LEU A 93 -25.51 2.84 -3.67
N PHE A 94 -24.72 2.42 -2.67
CA PHE A 94 -24.14 3.28 -1.64
C PHE A 94 -22.89 4.08 -2.07
N LYS A 95 -22.46 3.99 -3.34
CA LYS A 95 -21.31 4.76 -3.81
C LYS A 95 -21.54 6.25 -3.65
N PHE A 96 -20.55 6.91 -3.05
CA PHE A 96 -20.48 8.36 -3.01
C PHE A 96 -20.33 8.93 -4.42
N ARG A 97 -21.02 10.04 -4.71
CA ARG A 97 -21.07 10.69 -6.03
C ARG A 97 -20.86 12.21 -5.95
N GLY A 98 -20.50 12.73 -4.78
CA GLY A 98 -20.20 14.15 -4.59
C GLY A 98 -18.78 14.52 -4.98
N ASN A 99 -18.39 15.75 -4.68
CA ASN A 99 -17.01 16.20 -4.84
C ASN A 99 -16.11 15.51 -3.81
N LEU A 100 -15.19 14.65 -4.27
CA LEU A 100 -14.27 13.96 -3.38
C LEU A 100 -13.33 14.90 -2.64
N ASP A 101 -12.86 15.99 -3.27
CA ASP A 101 -11.93 16.91 -2.62
C ASP A 101 -12.58 17.57 -1.40
N GLU A 102 -13.84 17.96 -1.54
CA GLU A 102 -14.64 18.51 -0.43
C GLU A 102 -14.85 17.44 0.65
N GLU A 103 -15.30 16.24 0.28
CA GLU A 103 -15.52 15.14 1.22
C GLU A 103 -14.25 14.82 2.02
N LEU A 104 -13.11 14.63 1.36
CA LEU A 104 -11.85 14.31 2.02
C LEU A 104 -11.38 15.44 2.95
N ASN A 105 -11.64 16.70 2.57
CA ASN A 105 -11.27 17.85 3.40
C ASN A 105 -12.18 18.06 4.62
N HIS A 106 -13.32 17.36 4.74
CA HIS A 106 -14.10 17.35 5.98
C HIS A 106 -13.38 16.63 7.12
N TYR A 107 -12.49 15.67 6.80
CA TYR A 107 -11.73 14.93 7.80
C TYR A 107 -10.47 15.69 8.27
N HIS A 108 -9.90 16.55 7.41
CA HIS A 108 -8.74 17.37 7.72
C HIS A 108 -8.56 18.50 6.68
N PRO A 109 -8.04 19.69 7.03
CA PRO A 109 -7.80 20.78 6.05
C PRO A 109 -6.89 20.40 4.87
N LYS A 110 -6.03 19.40 5.07
CA LYS A 110 -5.15 18.81 4.02
C LYS A 110 -5.62 17.42 3.58
N GLY A 111 -6.88 17.06 3.80
CA GLY A 111 -7.39 15.69 3.61
C GLY A 111 -7.15 15.16 2.20
N LYS A 112 -7.41 15.98 1.17
CA LYS A 112 -7.10 15.62 -0.23
C LYS A 112 -5.62 15.27 -0.41
N MET A 113 -4.70 16.11 0.07
CA MET A 113 -3.26 15.89 -0.06
C MET A 113 -2.85 14.59 0.64
N ILE A 114 -3.24 14.43 1.91
CA ILE A 114 -2.88 13.27 2.74
C ILE A 114 -3.32 11.96 2.09
N ILE A 115 -4.59 11.88 1.69
CA ILE A 115 -5.19 10.64 1.20
C ILE A 115 -4.70 10.33 -0.22
N SER A 116 -4.57 11.35 -1.08
CA SER A 116 -4.01 11.15 -2.42
C SER A 116 -2.55 10.69 -2.35
N SER A 117 -1.70 11.34 -1.54
CA SER A 117 -0.30 10.92 -1.37
C SER A 117 -0.19 9.48 -0.86
N PHE A 118 -1.05 9.08 0.10
CA PHE A 118 -1.10 7.68 0.54
C PHE A 118 -1.47 6.72 -0.60
N VAL A 119 -2.49 7.05 -1.39
CA VAL A 119 -2.92 6.22 -2.53
C VAL A 119 -1.82 6.15 -3.61
N ASP A 120 -1.13 7.26 -3.88
CA ASP A 120 0.01 7.30 -4.80
C ASP A 120 1.14 6.39 -4.31
N GLY A 121 1.39 6.39 -3.00
CA GLY A 121 2.32 5.45 -2.36
C GLY A 121 1.93 3.99 -2.53
N VAL A 122 0.63 3.67 -2.44
CA VAL A 122 0.12 2.30 -2.67
C VAL A 122 0.32 1.85 -4.13
N ASN A 123 0.33 2.78 -5.08
CA ASN A 123 0.41 2.50 -6.51
C ASN A 123 1.85 2.47 -7.06
N ALA A 124 2.84 2.88 -6.27
CA ALA A 124 4.25 2.93 -6.65
C ALA A 124 4.95 1.57 -6.59
#